data_AF-A0A168E9W7-F1
#
_entry.id   AF-A0A168E9W7-F1
#
_cell.length_a   1.000
_cell.length_b   1.000
_cell.length_c   1.000
_cell.angle_alpha   90.00
_cell.angle_beta   90.00
_cell.angle_gamma   90.00
#
_symmetry.space_group_name_H-M   'P 1'
#
loop_
_entity.id
_entity.type
_entity.pdbx_description
1 polymer ?
#
loop_
_entity_poly.entity_id
_entity_poly.type
_entity_poly.pdbx_seq_one_letter_code
_entity_poly.pdbx_strand_id
1 'polypeptide(L)'
;MFEVDKDHVDQLRYKLSDFFEELWKESVQNNQDVWTSLTFILDSTGDFKIDFDYEDLSEVDDFERQVIWRYKYLGLEPSVEKKRARGIFEKYLENQEQNDG
;
A
#
# COMPACT_ATOMS: atom_id res chain seq x y z
N MET A 1 -22.79 -5.33 16.45
CA MET A 1 -22.84 -5.37 14.98
C MET A 1 -23.15 -3.96 14.55
N PHE A 2 -22.24 -3.29 13.84
CA PHE A 2 -22.49 -1.92 13.38
C PHE A 2 -23.43 -1.98 12.18
N GLU A 3 -24.61 -1.38 12.28
CA GLU A 3 -25.58 -1.19 11.20
C GLU A 3 -25.14 -0.02 10.30
N VAL A 4 -23.92 -0.12 9.75
CA VAL A 4 -23.44 0.89 8.81
C VAL A 4 -23.98 0.50 7.44
N ASP A 5 -24.65 1.46 6.81
CA ASP A 5 -25.11 1.34 5.42
C ASP A 5 -23.89 1.12 4.51
N LYS A 6 -23.87 -0.04 3.84
CA LYS A 6 -22.77 -0.41 2.94
C LYS A 6 -22.63 0.59 1.80
N ASP A 7 -23.75 1.10 1.28
CA ASP A 7 -23.76 2.05 0.18
C ASP A 7 -23.09 3.37 0.62
N HIS A 8 -23.32 3.78 1.87
CA HIS A 8 -22.65 4.95 2.43
C HIS A 8 -21.14 4.76 2.55
N VAL A 9 -20.68 3.59 3.02
CA VAL A 9 -19.24 3.28 3.12
C VAL A 9 -18.59 3.24 1.74
N ASP A 10 -19.25 2.62 0.76
CA ASP A 10 -18.76 2.57 -0.60
C ASP A 10 -18.67 3.96 -1.23
N GLN A 11 -19.65 4.84 -1.00
CA GLN A 11 -19.59 6.24 -1.43
C GLN A 11 -18.42 7.00 -0.82
N LEU A 12 -18.14 6.82 0.48
CA LEU A 12 -16.98 7.43 1.13
C LEU A 12 -15.66 6.91 0.54
N ARG A 13 -15.59 5.60 0.25
CA ARG A 13 -14.43 4.99 -0.40
C ARG A 13 -14.20 5.58 -1.80
N TYR A 14 -15.24 5.75 -2.60
CA TYR A 14 -15.10 6.36 -3.93
C TYR A 14 -14.61 7.79 -3.86
N LYS A 15 -15.17 8.61 -2.95
CA LYS A 15 -14.69 9.98 -2.73
C LYS A 15 -13.22 10.03 -2.32
N LEU A 16 -12.78 9.09 -1.48
CA LEU A 16 -11.39 9.00 -1.09
C LEU A 16 -10.49 8.66 -2.29
N SER A 17 -10.93 7.75 -3.16
CA SER A 17 -10.23 7.46 -4.42
C SER A 17 -10.16 8.67 -5.35
N ASP A 18 -11.23 9.44 -5.48
CA ASP A 18 -11.25 10.67 -6.28
C ASP A 18 -10.21 11.68 -5.77
N PHE A 19 -10.12 11.87 -4.44
CA PHE A 19 -9.10 12.74 -3.85
C PHE A 19 -7.66 12.26 -4.11
N PHE A 20 -7.41 10.95 -4.13
CA PHE A 20 -6.10 10.42 -4.48
C PHE A 20 -5.75 10.65 -5.95
N GLU A 21 -6.72 10.57 -6.85
CA GLU A 21 -6.51 10.88 -8.27
C GLU A 21 -6.22 12.36 -8.49
N GLU A 22 -6.94 13.25 -7.80
CA GLU A 22 -6.66 14.69 -7.82
C GLU A 22 -5.26 14.99 -7.30
N LEU A 23 -4.86 14.38 -6.18
CA LEU A 23 -3.52 14.51 -5.62
C LEU A 23 -2.44 14.04 -6.60
N TRP A 24 -2.67 12.92 -7.29
CA TRP A 24 -1.76 12.41 -8.32
C TRP A 24 -1.61 13.39 -9.49
N LYS A 25 -2.72 13.93 -9.98
CA LYS A 25 -2.72 14.93 -11.06
C LYS A 25 -1.94 16.18 -10.68
N GLU A 26 -2.07 16.65 -9.44
CA GLU A 26 -1.30 17.78 -8.93
C GLU A 26 0.20 17.49 -8.90
N SER A 27 0.63 16.29 -8.49
CA SER A 27 2.05 15.90 -8.55
C SER A 27 2.60 15.95 -9.97
N VAL A 28 1.84 15.44 -10.95
CA VAL A 28 2.19 15.50 -12.38
C VAL A 28 2.28 16.94 -12.88
N GLN A 29 1.29 17.78 -12.57
CA GLN A 29 1.24 19.17 -13.06
C GLN A 29 2.36 20.04 -12.50
N ASN A 30 2.79 19.78 -11.26
CA ASN A 30 3.82 20.56 -10.60
C ASN A 30 5.25 20.05 -10.86
N ASN A 31 5.45 19.15 -11.85
CA ASN A 31 6.74 18.50 -12.15
C ASN A 31 7.41 17.87 -10.91
N GLN A 32 6.60 17.36 -9.98
CA GLN A 32 7.11 16.55 -8.88
C GLN A 32 7.35 15.13 -9.38
N ASP A 33 8.18 14.38 -8.66
CA ASP A 33 8.26 12.93 -8.88
C ASP A 33 6.86 12.34 -8.70
N VAL A 34 6.46 11.54 -9.68
CA VAL A 34 5.13 10.94 -9.73
C VAL A 34 5.20 9.61 -9.00
N TRP A 35 4.47 9.51 -7.90
CA TRP A 35 4.35 8.28 -7.15
C TRP A 35 3.53 7.24 -7.92
N THR A 36 3.85 5.98 -7.71
CA THR A 36 3.23 4.81 -8.37
C THR A 36 2.21 4.12 -7.47
N SER A 37 2.38 4.23 -6.14
CA SER A 37 1.37 3.83 -5.17
C SER A 37 1.42 4.70 -3.92
N LEU A 38 0.38 4.63 -3.08
CA LEU A 38 0.34 5.30 -1.80
C LEU A 38 -0.26 4.37 -0.72
N THR A 39 0.19 4.55 0.52
CA THR A 39 -0.41 3.93 1.71
C THR A 39 -0.97 5.02 2.61
N PHE A 40 -2.29 5.01 2.80
CA PHE A 40 -3.00 5.92 3.71
C PHE A 40 -3.21 5.23 5.06
N ILE A 41 -2.70 5.84 6.14
CA ILE A 41 -2.83 5.35 7.51
C ILE A 41 -3.65 6.38 8.27
N LEU A 42 -4.75 5.95 8.88
CA LEU A 42 -5.65 6.78 9.68
C LEU A 42 -5.81 6.12 11.04
N ASP A 43 -5.61 6.89 12.11
CA ASP A 43 -5.82 6.42 13.46
C ASP A 43 -7.21 6.79 14.01
N SER A 44 -7.53 6.33 15.22
CA SER A 44 -8.82 6.57 15.86
C SER A 44 -9.03 8.02 16.31
N THR A 45 -7.97 8.83 16.39
CA THR A 45 -8.05 10.24 16.75
C THR A 45 -8.38 11.12 15.55
N GLY A 46 -8.23 10.58 14.34
CA GLY A 46 -8.39 11.31 13.08
C GLY A 46 -7.07 11.81 12.52
N ASP A 47 -5.95 11.59 13.21
CA ASP A 47 -4.63 11.85 12.68
C ASP A 47 -4.33 10.83 11.56
N PHE A 48 -3.74 11.34 10.47
CA PHE A 48 -3.42 10.53 9.32
C PHE A 48 -2.00 10.78 8.81
N LYS A 49 -1.47 9.75 8.13
CA LYS A 49 -0.22 9.79 7.39
C LYS A 49 -0.46 9.21 6.00
N ILE A 50 0.20 9.80 5.00
CA ILE A 50 0.35 9.20 3.67
C ILE A 50 1.82 8.83 3.49
N ASP A 51 2.06 7.61 3.02
CA ASP A 51 3.37 7.16 2.56
C ASP A 51 3.30 6.98 1.03
N PHE A 52 4.14 7.69 0.30
CA PHE A 52 4.19 7.63 -1.17
C PHE A 52 5.30 6.69 -1.61
N ASP A 53 4.99 5.82 -2.57
CA ASP A 53 5.94 4.90 -3.15
C ASP A 53 6.21 5.26 -4.62
N TYR A 54 7.45 5.08 -5.04
CA TYR A 54 7.96 5.45 -6.35
C TYR A 54 8.58 4.25 -7.09
N GLU A 55 8.48 3.05 -6.53
CA GLU A 55 8.94 1.82 -7.16
C GLU A 55 8.26 1.62 -8.53
N ASP A 56 9.01 1.09 -9.51
CA ASP A 56 8.44 0.72 -10.80
C ASP A 56 7.53 -0.50 -10.64
N LEU A 57 6.26 -0.28 -10.96
CA LEU A 57 5.17 -1.23 -10.80
C LEU A 57 4.82 -1.95 -12.12
N SER A 58 5.63 -1.82 -13.17
CA SER A 58 5.33 -2.43 -14.47
C SER A 58 5.50 -3.96 -14.49
N GLU A 59 6.43 -4.51 -13.70
CA GLU A 59 6.75 -5.95 -13.71
C GLU A 59 6.37 -6.69 -12.42
N VAL A 60 5.95 -5.98 -11.37
CA VAL A 60 5.69 -6.59 -10.05
C VAL A 60 4.26 -7.12 -9.94
N ASP A 61 4.11 -8.39 -9.57
CA ASP A 61 2.83 -9.08 -9.35
C ASP A 61 2.04 -8.52 -8.16
N ASP A 62 0.73 -8.29 -8.33
CA ASP A 62 -0.15 -7.70 -7.31
C ASP A 62 -0.17 -8.51 -5.99
N PHE A 63 -0.10 -9.83 -6.09
CA PHE A 63 -0.08 -10.70 -4.92
C PHE A 63 1.24 -10.58 -4.15
N GLU A 64 2.36 -10.50 -4.85
CA GLU A 64 3.67 -10.21 -4.26
C GLU A 64 3.67 -8.88 -3.50
N ARG A 65 3.15 -7.82 -4.11
CA ARG A 65 3.01 -6.52 -3.42
C ARG A 65 2.18 -6.61 -2.16
N GLN A 66 1.05 -7.32 -2.22
CA GLN A 66 0.19 -7.45 -1.05
C GLN A 66 0.90 -8.17 0.09
N VAL A 67 1.71 -9.20 -0.20
CA VAL A 67 2.50 -9.90 0.82
C VAL A 67 3.52 -8.96 1.46
N ILE A 68 4.29 -8.22 0.64
CA ILE A 68 5.31 -7.29 1.12
C ILE A 68 4.67 -6.14 1.92
N TRP A 69 3.59 -5.56 1.42
CA TRP A 69 2.86 -4.48 2.08
C TRP A 69 2.36 -4.88 3.47
N ARG A 70 1.77 -6.08 3.60
CA ARG A 70 1.28 -6.59 4.89
C ARG A 70 2.40 -6.77 5.90
N TYR A 71 3.58 -7.19 5.45
CA TYR A 71 4.73 -7.26 6.32
C TYR A 71 5.21 -5.86 6.72
N LYS A 72 5.47 -4.97 5.75
CA LYS A 72 6.00 -3.61 5.98
C LYS A 72 5.14 -2.77 6.93
N TYR A 73 3.82 -2.75 6.73
CA TYR A 73 2.93 -1.85 7.46
C TYR A 73 2.20 -2.50 8.64
N LEU A 74 2.01 -3.82 8.63
CA LEU A 74 1.27 -4.52 9.69
C LEU A 74 2.14 -5.48 10.51
N GLY A 75 3.41 -5.67 10.15
CA GLY A 75 4.29 -6.66 10.78
C GLY A 75 3.81 -8.10 10.61
N LEU A 76 2.97 -8.36 9.59
CA LEU A 76 2.35 -9.67 9.39
C LEU A 76 3.17 -10.55 8.47
N GLU A 77 3.84 -11.54 9.05
CA GLU A 77 4.52 -12.59 8.28
C GLU A 77 3.52 -13.57 7.63
N PRO A 78 3.78 -14.02 6.40
CA PRO A 78 2.99 -15.09 5.81
C PRO A 78 3.25 -16.42 6.50
N SER A 79 2.18 -17.21 6.70
CA SER A 79 2.28 -18.58 7.21
C SER A 79 3.21 -19.44 6.35
N VAL A 80 3.99 -20.29 7.00
CA VAL A 80 4.91 -21.26 6.38
C VAL A 80 4.19 -22.22 5.43
N GLU A 81 2.90 -22.48 5.66
CA GLU A 81 2.09 -23.32 4.77
C GLU A 81 1.82 -22.67 3.41
N LYS A 82 1.81 -21.33 3.35
CA LYS A 82 1.57 -20.56 2.12
C LYS A 82 2.87 -20.38 1.34
N LYS A 83 3.37 -21.48 0.76
CA LYS A 83 4.68 -21.54 0.08
C LYS A 83 4.98 -20.36 -0.86
N ARG A 84 4.02 -19.94 -1.70
CA ARG A 84 4.20 -18.78 -2.61
C ARG A 84 4.46 -17.49 -1.83
N ALA A 85 3.60 -17.19 -0.86
CA ALA A 85 3.73 -15.99 -0.03
C ALA A 85 5.01 -16.02 0.81
N ARG A 86 5.36 -17.19 1.35
CA ARG A 86 6.59 -17.36 2.12
C ARG A 86 7.84 -17.12 1.27
N GLY A 87 7.89 -17.67 0.06
CA GLY A 87 9.01 -17.44 -0.85
C GLY A 87 9.16 -15.98 -1.30
N ILE A 88 8.05 -15.25 -1.49
CA ILE A 88 8.07 -13.80 -1.74
C ILE A 88 8.68 -13.06 -0.53
N PHE A 89 8.20 -13.38 0.67
CA PHE A 89 8.66 -12.74 1.90
C PHE A 89 10.16 -12.97 2.16
N GLU A 90 10.64 -14.19 1.98
CA GLU A 90 12.06 -14.53 2.17
C GLU A 90 12.96 -13.79 1.17
N LYS A 91 12.60 -13.77 -0.12
CA LYS A 91 13.33 -12.98 -1.13
C LYS A 91 13.37 -11.49 -0.81
N TYR A 92 12.25 -10.95 -0.32
CA TYR A 92 12.20 -9.55 0.10
C TYR A 92 13.20 -9.27 1.23
N LEU A 93 13.27 -10.13 2.26
CA LEU A 93 14.22 -9.97 3.36
C LEU A 93 15.67 -10.06 2.89
N GLU A 94 16.01 -11.05 2.04
CA GLU A 94 17.35 -11.21 1.48
C GLU A 94 17.82 -9.97 0.71
N ASN A 95 16.91 -9.35 -0.05
CA ASN A 95 17.21 -8.13 -0.81
C ASN A 95 17.42 -6.91 0.10
N GLN A 96 16.74 -6.84 1.26
CA GLN A 96 16.95 -5.74 2.22
C GLN A 96 18.30 -5.87 2.93
N GLU A 97 18.69 -7.08 3.35
CA GLU A 97 19.98 -7.31 4.03
C GLU A 97 21.20 -7.00 3.14
N GLN A 98 21.06 -7.16 1.82
CA GLN A 98 22.13 -6.83 0.86
C GLN A 98 22.27 -5.33 0.59
N ASN A 99 21.24 -4.52 0.85
CA ASN A 99 21.28 -3.07 0.64
C ASN A 99 21.81 -2.30 1.86
N ASP A 100 21.85 -2.94 3.04
CA ASP A 100 22.38 -2.37 4.29
C ASP A 100 23.84 -2.79 4.58
N GLY A 101 24.49 -3.51 3.65
CA GLY A 101 25.84 -4.10 3.78
C GLY A 101 26.96 -3.38 3.03
#